data_AF-A0A840SCQ3-F1
#
_entry.id   AF-A0A840SCQ3-F1
#
_cell.length_a   1.000
_cell.length_b   1.000
_cell.length_c   1.000
_cell.angle_alpha   90.00
_cell.angle_beta   90.00
_cell.angle_gamma   90.00
#
_symmetry.space_group_name_H-M   'P 1'
#
loop_
_entity.id
_entity.type
_entity.pdbx_description
1 polymer ?
#
loop_
_entity_poly.entity_id
_entity_poly.type
_entity_poly.pdbx_seq_one_letter_code
_entity_poly.pdbx_strand_id
1 'polypeptide(L)'
;MRKVSAFLAAAFLFSSCSLVDNGTADVSTYNYGYVTQDGKSVVATGIRTLDTDGNELFGSGGCMVQAGEYFYWYGEHRFANYGFLGTSCYRSKDLVHWENRGDIVRWDINDCGTILAGGKDGSIIVERPKVIYNKKYGYYVMWGHLDRGYGLAGVVVCKGNSPDNTDGSWEYVDWFRPFDGSKFNVHENGSYGDSAYYDDEGVHGTDPYGYMSRDCTLFVDDDGTAYFAGSYAENQYMHIYRLTDDYLHIDESYWPTDNTLSATAREAPCLFREGDVYYMISSGTAGWTSTITTLQYAYDIRGPWSSTLTIGDTTYVGQLSQSDRSQPAYVFKLEATDGSGNYDWIYMGDRWGPAFGGSSPYDSQYVWCELYLNKGSSHMYFSEALLVDIKHGDVSSPTYYKLQDRAGGYIYSADTSFAGLNPQRVTSLDNVYKGQWRFYPVGDAYMIINRWSGMCLSVVDDALNSRLVLASRDYTDTKQLWYIDDYSTPYNKIRSKYSGYYISDSHPITGGVAQSSWGYRNPGWTHDSTIESNEKYTRINYMAFKVTQ
;
A
#
# COMPACT_ATOMS: atom_id res chain seq x y z
N MET A 1 10.60 28.91 -15.73
CA MET A 1 9.93 29.82 -14.79
C MET A 1 8.84 29.05 -14.08
N ARG A 2 9.17 28.39 -12.96
CA ARG A 2 8.21 27.66 -12.13
C ARG A 2 7.39 28.67 -11.32
N LYS A 3 6.07 28.48 -11.25
CA LYS A 3 5.24 29.22 -10.29
C LYS A 3 5.64 28.76 -8.88
N VAL A 4 6.29 29.65 -8.15
CA VAL A 4 6.28 29.62 -6.70
C VAL A 4 4.82 29.80 -6.29
N SER A 5 4.17 28.74 -5.82
CA SER A 5 2.85 28.84 -5.21
C SER A 5 3.02 29.60 -3.90
N ALA A 6 2.77 30.91 -3.96
CA ALA A 6 2.73 31.76 -2.78
C ALA A 6 1.63 31.24 -1.84
N PHE A 7 2.03 30.88 -0.62
CA PHE A 7 1.13 30.78 0.51
C PHE A 7 0.54 32.18 0.78
N LEU A 8 -0.60 32.49 0.16
CA LEU A 8 -1.44 33.60 0.62
C LEU A 8 -2.23 33.10 1.82
N ALA A 9 -1.97 33.72 2.97
CA ALA A 9 -2.82 33.64 4.15
C ALA A 9 -4.21 34.22 3.79
N ALA A 10 -5.13 33.36 3.39
CA ALA A 10 -6.54 33.69 3.31
C ALA A 10 -7.09 33.73 4.74
N ALA A 11 -7.53 34.91 5.17
CA ALA A 11 -8.33 35.05 6.38
C ALA A 11 -9.59 34.18 6.23
N PHE A 12 -9.67 33.10 7.02
CA PHE A 12 -10.84 32.24 7.08
C PHE A 12 -12.02 33.00 7.70
N LEU A 13 -12.90 33.52 6.86
CA LEU A 13 -14.29 33.71 7.24
C LEU A 13 -14.89 32.32 7.45
N PHE A 14 -15.23 32.00 8.69
CA PHE A 14 -15.95 30.77 9.04
C PHE A 14 -17.34 30.80 8.36
N SER A 15 -17.45 30.19 7.19
CA SER A 15 -18.73 29.82 6.59
C SER A 15 -19.03 28.37 6.96
N SER A 16 -20.24 28.15 7.46
CA SER A 16 -20.80 26.88 7.91
C SER A 16 -20.69 25.79 6.84
N CYS A 17 -20.21 24.62 7.24
CA CYS A 17 -20.19 23.38 6.47
C CYS A 17 -21.63 22.92 6.22
N SER A 18 -22.21 23.26 5.07
CA SER A 18 -23.17 22.39 4.42
C SER A 18 -22.34 21.38 3.62
N LEU A 19 -22.63 20.08 3.75
CA LEU A 19 -22.15 19.08 2.80
C LEU A 19 -22.72 19.50 1.44
N VAL A 20 -21.92 20.22 0.66
CA VAL A 20 -22.29 20.62 -0.69
C VAL A 20 -22.34 19.35 -1.51
N ASP A 21 -23.44 19.21 -2.25
CA ASP A 21 -23.70 18.18 -3.26
C ASP A 21 -22.46 17.99 -4.15
N ASN A 22 -21.66 16.96 -3.85
CA ASN A 22 -20.55 16.55 -4.69
C ASN A 22 -21.12 15.60 -5.72
N GLY A 23 -21.20 16.11 -6.97
CA GLY A 23 -21.48 15.43 -8.23
C GLY A 23 -21.97 13.98 -8.16
N THR A 24 -23.13 13.72 -8.75
CA THR A 24 -23.66 12.37 -9.02
C THR A 24 -22.57 11.48 -9.61
N ALA A 25 -22.06 10.54 -8.81
CA ALA A 25 -21.23 9.45 -9.29
C ALA A 25 -22.08 8.54 -10.19
N ASP A 26 -21.57 8.19 -11.37
CA ASP A 26 -22.22 7.25 -12.27
C ASP A 26 -21.97 5.83 -11.72
N VAL A 27 -22.85 5.40 -10.80
CA VAL A 27 -22.74 4.12 -10.10
C VAL A 27 -23.50 3.05 -10.89
N SER A 28 -22.92 2.61 -12.01
CA SER A 28 -23.49 1.53 -12.82
C SER A 28 -22.56 0.34 -12.92
N THR A 29 -22.29 -0.36 -11.81
CA THR A 29 -22.34 -1.83 -11.67
C THR A 29 -21.97 -2.20 -10.22
N TYR A 30 -22.58 -3.23 -9.66
CA TYR A 30 -22.47 -3.57 -8.24
C TYR A 30 -21.84 -4.96 -8.12
N ASN A 31 -20.52 -4.99 -8.04
CA ASN A 31 -19.67 -6.00 -7.40
C ASN A 31 -18.25 -5.41 -7.37
N TYR A 32 -17.72 -5.17 -6.17
CA TYR A 32 -16.39 -4.61 -5.88
C TYR A 32 -15.93 -3.40 -6.73
N GLY A 33 -16.27 -2.19 -6.28
CA GLY A 33 -15.33 -1.06 -6.41
C GLY A 33 -15.46 -0.06 -7.56
N TYR A 34 -16.60 0.05 -8.24
CA TYR A 34 -16.83 1.19 -9.15
C TYR A 34 -16.96 2.48 -8.36
N VAL A 35 -15.89 3.27 -8.19
CA VAL A 35 -16.08 4.71 -8.00
C VAL A 35 -14.91 5.46 -8.63
N THR A 36 -15.22 6.16 -9.70
CA THR A 36 -14.54 7.42 -9.97
C THR A 36 -15.12 8.47 -9.04
N GLN A 37 -14.29 9.16 -8.26
CA GLN A 37 -14.69 10.34 -7.52
C GLN A 37 -14.20 11.56 -8.31
N ASP A 38 -15.13 12.37 -8.82
CA ASP A 38 -14.81 13.55 -9.62
C ASP A 38 -13.90 13.24 -10.83
N GLY A 39 -14.10 12.09 -11.47
CA GLY A 39 -13.29 11.61 -12.60
C GLY A 39 -11.96 10.97 -12.22
N LYS A 40 -11.65 10.84 -10.92
CA LYS A 40 -10.44 10.18 -10.40
C LYS A 40 -10.73 8.76 -9.95
N SER A 41 -9.85 7.82 -10.25
CA SER A 41 -9.92 6.46 -9.70
C SER A 41 -9.77 6.49 -8.18
N VAL A 42 -10.60 5.72 -7.47
CA VAL A 42 -10.46 5.50 -6.02
C VAL A 42 -9.84 4.14 -5.78
N VAL A 43 -8.52 4.11 -5.61
CA VAL A 43 -7.77 2.87 -5.36
C VAL A 43 -7.80 2.56 -3.86
N ALA A 44 -8.48 1.49 -3.45
CA ALA A 44 -8.48 1.08 -2.06
C ALA A 44 -7.12 0.49 -1.65
N THR A 45 -6.68 0.75 -0.42
CA THR A 45 -5.36 0.34 0.07
C THR A 45 -5.49 -0.33 1.45
N GLY A 46 -4.58 -1.26 1.74
CA GLY A 46 -4.57 -2.06 2.95
C GLY A 46 -5.70 -3.07 3.06
N ILE A 47 -6.27 -3.50 1.92
CA ILE A 47 -7.30 -4.54 1.83
C ILE A 47 -6.96 -5.54 0.72
N ARG A 48 -7.63 -6.70 0.70
CA ARG A 48 -7.51 -7.66 -0.41
C ARG A 48 -8.07 -7.06 -1.69
N THR A 49 -7.34 -7.22 -2.78
CA THR A 49 -7.73 -6.78 -4.13
C THR A 49 -8.08 -8.00 -4.96
N LEU A 50 -9.20 -7.93 -5.68
CA LEU A 50 -9.65 -8.98 -6.58
C LEU A 50 -9.44 -8.54 -8.04
N ASP A 51 -9.25 -9.51 -8.92
CA ASP A 51 -9.30 -9.30 -10.36
C ASP A 51 -10.74 -9.22 -10.88
N THR A 52 -10.90 -8.91 -12.17
CA THR A 52 -12.21 -8.77 -12.82
C THR A 52 -13.06 -10.04 -12.82
N ASP A 53 -12.45 -11.20 -12.60
CA ASP A 53 -13.13 -12.50 -12.51
C ASP A 53 -13.51 -12.84 -11.05
N GLY A 54 -13.19 -11.96 -10.10
CA GLY A 54 -13.45 -12.13 -8.68
C GLY A 54 -12.43 -13.01 -7.95
N ASN A 55 -11.30 -13.33 -8.58
CA ASN A 55 -10.21 -14.08 -7.95
C ASN A 55 -9.26 -13.12 -7.25
N GLU A 56 -8.50 -13.64 -6.28
CA GLU A 56 -7.50 -12.82 -5.60
C GLU A 56 -6.34 -12.46 -6.53
N LEU A 57 -5.93 -11.20 -6.46
CA LEU A 57 -4.78 -10.69 -7.20
C LEU A 57 -3.49 -11.01 -6.44
N PHE A 58 -2.46 -11.48 -7.15
CA PHE A 58 -1.10 -11.67 -6.63
C PHE A 58 -0.17 -10.57 -7.17
N GLY A 59 0.12 -9.57 -6.34
CA GLY A 59 0.92 -8.40 -6.69
C GLY A 59 2.13 -8.19 -5.76
N SER A 60 2.36 -9.15 -4.85
CA SER A 60 3.29 -9.01 -3.74
C SER A 60 4.74 -8.86 -4.20
N GLY A 61 5.49 -7.98 -3.53
CA GLY A 61 6.91 -7.74 -3.76
C GLY A 61 7.24 -7.08 -5.10
N GLY A 62 6.26 -6.93 -6.00
CA GLY A 62 6.51 -6.65 -7.41
C GLY A 62 6.63 -5.17 -7.77
N CYS A 63 6.20 -4.82 -8.97
CA CYS A 63 6.24 -3.46 -9.50
C CYS A 63 5.10 -3.17 -10.46
N MET A 64 5.02 -1.92 -10.90
CA MET A 64 4.05 -1.48 -11.88
C MET A 64 4.74 -0.78 -13.06
N VAL A 65 4.25 -1.06 -14.27
CA VAL A 65 4.72 -0.46 -15.52
C VAL A 65 3.53 0.17 -16.24
N GLN A 66 3.69 1.42 -16.68
CA GLN A 66 2.74 2.09 -17.56
C GLN A 66 3.16 1.87 -19.02
N ALA A 67 2.29 1.27 -19.83
CA ALA A 67 2.56 1.02 -21.24
C ALA A 67 1.29 1.14 -22.08
N GLY A 68 1.32 2.08 -23.04
CA GLY A 68 0.15 2.43 -23.83
C GLY A 68 -0.97 2.99 -22.94
N GLU A 69 -2.18 2.44 -23.08
CA GLU A 69 -3.33 2.83 -22.24
C GLU A 69 -3.47 1.99 -20.96
N TYR A 70 -2.52 1.10 -20.69
CA TYR A 70 -2.58 0.15 -19.59
C TYR A 70 -1.48 0.36 -18.56
N PHE A 71 -1.83 0.06 -17.33
CA PHE A 71 -0.93 -0.20 -16.21
C PHE A 71 -0.80 -1.71 -16.06
N TYR A 72 0.42 -2.20 -15.93
CA TYR A 72 0.73 -3.61 -15.73
C TYR A 72 1.33 -3.79 -14.34
N TRP A 73 0.70 -4.60 -13.50
CA TRP A 73 1.16 -4.91 -12.15
C TRP A 73 1.67 -6.35 -12.11
N TYR A 74 2.93 -6.48 -11.73
CA TYR A 74 3.62 -7.76 -11.57
C TYR A 74 3.77 -8.08 -10.11
N GLY A 75 3.83 -9.36 -9.77
CA GLY A 75 4.04 -9.80 -8.41
C GLY A 75 4.47 -11.25 -8.30
N GLU A 76 4.78 -11.65 -7.09
CA GLU A 76 5.05 -13.04 -6.76
C GLU A 76 3.73 -13.81 -6.69
N HIS A 77 3.62 -14.87 -7.48
CA HIS A 77 2.55 -15.84 -7.39
C HIS A 77 3.09 -17.09 -6.70
N ARG A 78 2.56 -17.37 -5.49
CA ARG A 78 3.01 -18.48 -4.65
C ARG A 78 1.91 -19.51 -4.43
N PHE A 79 2.29 -20.76 -4.26
CA PHE A 79 1.44 -21.80 -3.70
C PHE A 79 1.20 -21.56 -2.20
N ALA A 80 0.14 -22.17 -1.65
CA ALA A 80 -0.15 -22.12 -0.21
C ALA A 80 0.96 -22.70 0.68
N ASN A 81 1.83 -23.56 0.13
CA ASN A 81 3.02 -24.10 0.80
C ASN A 81 4.28 -23.24 0.63
N TYR A 82 4.13 -21.96 0.28
CA TYR A 82 5.21 -20.97 0.10
C TYR A 82 6.07 -21.14 -1.17
N GLY A 83 5.89 -22.23 -1.92
CA GLY A 83 6.64 -22.47 -3.15
C GLY A 83 6.29 -21.49 -4.27
N PHE A 84 7.25 -21.19 -5.13
CA PHE A 84 7.05 -20.35 -6.31
C PHE A 84 6.18 -21.08 -7.35
N LEU A 85 5.12 -20.40 -7.79
CA LEU A 85 4.28 -20.80 -8.92
C LEU A 85 4.65 -19.98 -10.17
N GLY A 86 4.78 -18.67 -10.01
CA GLY A 86 5.14 -17.81 -11.13
C GLY A 86 5.27 -16.35 -10.76
N THR A 87 5.59 -15.53 -11.76
CA THR A 87 5.48 -14.09 -11.66
C THR A 87 4.20 -13.69 -12.36
N SER A 88 3.16 -13.36 -11.59
CA SER A 88 1.86 -12.93 -12.10
C SER A 88 1.96 -11.60 -12.84
N CYS A 89 1.04 -11.38 -13.77
CA CYS A 89 0.83 -10.10 -14.43
C CYS A 89 -0.67 -9.80 -14.47
N TYR A 90 -1.04 -8.59 -14.07
CA TYR A 90 -2.37 -8.04 -14.21
C TYR A 90 -2.28 -6.74 -14.99
N ARG A 91 -3.33 -6.36 -15.71
CA ARG A 91 -3.40 -5.05 -16.35
C ARG A 91 -4.67 -4.29 -16.01
N SER A 92 -4.59 -2.96 -15.97
CA SER A 92 -5.71 -2.08 -15.70
C SER A 92 -5.62 -0.81 -16.54
N LYS A 93 -6.77 -0.18 -16.84
CA LYS A 93 -6.81 1.19 -17.40
C LYS A 93 -7.00 2.26 -16.33
N ASP A 94 -7.46 1.86 -15.14
CA ASP A 94 -7.93 2.77 -14.10
C ASP A 94 -7.31 2.51 -12.73
N LEU A 95 -6.37 1.56 -12.61
CA LEU A 95 -5.72 1.11 -11.38
C LEU A 95 -6.65 0.44 -10.36
N VAL A 96 -7.93 0.24 -10.71
CA VAL A 96 -8.95 -0.34 -9.84
C VAL A 96 -9.36 -1.71 -10.37
N HIS A 97 -9.65 -1.80 -11.66
CA HIS A 97 -10.09 -3.04 -12.30
C HIS A 97 -8.91 -3.72 -12.97
N TRP A 98 -8.52 -4.87 -12.42
CA TRP A 98 -7.35 -5.62 -12.84
C TRP A 98 -7.76 -6.86 -13.62
N GLU A 99 -7.43 -6.91 -14.90
CA GLU A 99 -7.56 -8.09 -15.74
C GLU A 99 -6.35 -9.00 -15.53
N ASN A 100 -6.57 -10.27 -15.22
CA ASN A 100 -5.52 -11.27 -15.08
C ASN A 100 -4.91 -11.61 -16.45
N ARG A 101 -3.58 -11.48 -16.59
CA ARG A 101 -2.82 -11.76 -17.82
C ARG A 101 -1.96 -13.03 -17.71
N GLY A 102 -2.17 -13.80 -16.65
CA GLY A 102 -1.40 -14.99 -16.31
C GLY A 102 0.01 -14.67 -15.83
N ASP A 103 0.79 -15.72 -15.59
CA ASP A 103 2.16 -15.59 -15.11
C ASP A 103 3.13 -15.41 -16.27
N ILE A 104 3.89 -14.30 -16.29
CA ILE A 104 4.92 -14.02 -17.31
C ILE A 104 6.10 -14.99 -17.21
N VAL A 105 6.36 -15.51 -16.01
CA VAL A 105 7.34 -16.56 -15.73
C VAL A 105 6.67 -17.63 -14.90
N ARG A 106 6.90 -18.91 -15.21
CA ARG A 106 6.31 -20.05 -14.51
C ARG A 106 7.34 -21.06 -14.04
N TRP A 107 6.99 -21.79 -12.99
CA TRP A 107 7.79 -22.89 -12.45
C TRP A 107 7.99 -24.06 -13.43
N ASP A 108 7.11 -24.22 -14.42
CA ASP A 108 7.10 -25.35 -15.38
C ASP A 108 7.76 -25.04 -16.72
N ILE A 109 8.47 -23.91 -16.84
CA ILE A 109 9.29 -23.64 -18.01
C ILE A 109 10.38 -24.71 -18.08
N ASN A 110 10.22 -25.64 -19.02
CA ASN A 110 11.13 -26.76 -19.28
C ASN A 110 12.55 -26.31 -19.67
N ASP A 111 12.73 -25.02 -20.00
CA ASP A 111 13.99 -24.39 -20.42
C ASP A 111 14.79 -23.74 -19.28
N CYS A 112 14.29 -23.72 -18.04
CA CYS A 112 15.00 -23.12 -16.88
C CYS A 112 16.12 -24.02 -16.33
N GLY A 113 16.62 -24.99 -17.11
CA GLY A 113 17.81 -25.78 -16.83
C GLY A 113 17.97 -26.21 -15.37
N THR A 114 17.15 -27.13 -14.87
CA THR A 114 17.27 -27.78 -13.54
C THR A 114 17.23 -26.90 -12.28
N ILE A 115 17.53 -25.59 -12.32
CA ILE A 115 17.62 -24.73 -11.13
C ILE A 115 16.24 -24.39 -10.55
N LEU A 116 15.25 -24.16 -11.42
CA LEU A 116 13.84 -23.98 -11.02
C LEU A 116 13.07 -25.30 -10.90
N ALA A 117 13.70 -26.43 -11.25
CA ALA A 117 13.12 -27.76 -11.13
C ALA A 117 13.08 -28.19 -9.64
N GLY A 118 12.15 -27.59 -8.90
CA GLY A 118 12.00 -27.76 -7.45
C GLY A 118 10.88 -26.93 -6.83
N GLY A 119 10.33 -25.91 -7.51
CA GLY A 119 9.36 -24.98 -6.91
C GLY A 119 8.13 -25.60 -6.21
N LYS A 120 7.70 -26.81 -6.60
CA LYS A 120 6.55 -27.49 -5.98
C LYS A 120 6.77 -27.94 -4.54
N ASP A 121 7.99 -28.27 -4.15
CA ASP A 121 8.28 -28.72 -2.77
C ASP A 121 8.48 -27.54 -1.80
N GLY A 122 8.38 -26.30 -2.29
CA GLY A 122 8.60 -25.09 -1.50
C GLY A 122 10.07 -24.70 -1.37
N SER A 123 11.00 -25.42 -2.00
CA SER A 123 12.43 -25.14 -1.87
C SER A 123 12.89 -23.96 -2.70
N ILE A 124 12.22 -23.62 -3.81
CA ILE A 124 12.59 -22.52 -4.69
C ILE A 124 11.59 -21.37 -4.60
N ILE A 125 12.13 -20.15 -4.55
CA ILE A 125 11.38 -18.89 -4.54
C ILE A 125 11.97 -17.91 -5.54
N VAL A 126 11.09 -17.19 -6.26
CA VAL A 126 11.46 -15.93 -6.92
C VAL A 126 10.70 -14.83 -6.21
N GLU A 127 11.45 -13.92 -5.61
CA GLU A 127 10.92 -12.81 -4.82
C GLU A 127 11.21 -11.47 -5.52
N ARG A 128 10.36 -10.50 -5.22
CA ARG A 128 10.48 -9.11 -5.66
C ARG A 128 10.72 -8.89 -7.16
N PRO A 129 9.97 -9.55 -8.07
CA PRO A 129 10.16 -9.37 -9.50
C PRO A 129 9.97 -7.91 -9.90
N LYS A 130 10.91 -7.36 -10.66
CA LYS A 130 10.84 -6.02 -11.24
C LYS A 130 10.96 -6.09 -12.74
N VAL A 131 10.13 -5.31 -13.43
CA VAL A 131 10.07 -5.25 -14.88
C VAL A 131 10.45 -3.86 -15.36
N ILE A 132 11.35 -3.78 -16.34
CA ILE A 132 11.72 -2.55 -17.03
C ILE A 132 11.66 -2.75 -18.55
N TYR A 133 11.41 -1.66 -19.29
CA TYR A 133 11.41 -1.69 -20.75
C TYR A 133 12.75 -1.19 -21.30
N ASN A 134 13.39 -1.99 -22.16
CA ASN A 134 14.57 -1.58 -22.89
C ASN A 134 14.17 -0.89 -24.20
N LYS A 135 14.18 0.44 -24.21
CA LYS A 135 13.82 1.25 -25.40
C LYS A 135 14.76 1.03 -26.59
N LYS A 136 16.04 0.71 -26.34
CA LYS A 136 17.04 0.52 -27.40
C LYS A 136 16.77 -0.76 -28.20
N TYR A 137 16.33 -1.82 -27.53
CA TYR A 137 16.14 -3.13 -28.15
C TYR A 137 14.68 -3.55 -28.32
N GLY A 138 13.72 -2.84 -27.70
CA GLY A 138 12.30 -3.04 -27.92
C GLY A 138 11.70 -4.24 -27.20
N TYR A 139 12.24 -4.61 -26.03
CA TYR A 139 11.71 -5.69 -25.19
C TYR A 139 11.68 -5.29 -23.72
N TYR A 140 10.94 -6.07 -22.93
CA TYR A 140 10.90 -5.99 -21.48
C TYR A 140 11.88 -6.96 -20.86
N VAL A 141 12.44 -6.59 -19.72
CA VAL A 141 13.32 -7.44 -18.91
C VAL A 141 12.79 -7.49 -17.49
N MET A 142 12.73 -8.70 -16.93
CA MET A 142 12.42 -8.93 -15.52
C MET A 142 13.69 -9.37 -14.80
N TRP A 143 13.96 -8.74 -13.64
CA TRP A 143 14.91 -9.24 -12.66
C TRP A 143 14.18 -9.55 -11.35
N GLY A 144 14.59 -10.60 -10.67
CA GLY A 144 14.08 -10.94 -9.34
C GLY A 144 15.14 -11.61 -8.48
N HIS A 145 14.89 -11.66 -7.17
CA HIS A 145 15.66 -12.47 -6.23
C HIS A 145 15.30 -13.92 -6.45
N LEU A 146 16.30 -14.77 -6.72
CA LEU A 146 16.15 -16.21 -6.81
C LEU A 146 16.76 -16.86 -5.57
N ASP A 147 15.99 -17.72 -4.91
CA ASP A 147 16.51 -18.49 -3.79
C ASP A 147 16.13 -19.96 -3.77
N ARG A 148 16.97 -20.73 -3.06
CA ARG A 148 16.71 -22.09 -2.61
C ARG A 148 16.93 -22.18 -1.09
N GLY A 149 15.83 -22.16 -0.33
CA GLY A 149 15.91 -22.20 1.14
C GLY A 149 16.72 -21.07 1.79
N TYR A 150 16.80 -19.90 1.13
CA TYR A 150 17.61 -18.75 1.53
C TYR A 150 19.13 -18.94 1.54
N GLY A 151 19.60 -20.07 0.99
CA GLY A 151 21.01 -20.36 0.81
C GLY A 151 21.56 -19.83 -0.51
N LEU A 152 20.77 -19.78 -1.59
CA LEU A 152 21.29 -19.47 -2.92
C LEU A 152 21.57 -17.97 -3.09
N ALA A 153 20.64 -17.09 -2.69
CA ALA A 153 20.75 -15.63 -2.79
C ALA A 153 21.30 -15.16 -4.15
N GLY A 154 20.64 -15.52 -5.24
CA GLY A 154 21.00 -15.14 -6.61
C GLY A 154 19.98 -14.21 -7.24
N VAL A 155 20.20 -13.88 -8.51
CA VAL A 155 19.23 -13.20 -9.37
C VAL A 155 18.69 -14.16 -10.43
N VAL A 156 17.47 -13.89 -10.90
CA VAL A 156 16.91 -14.48 -12.13
C VAL A 156 16.63 -13.36 -13.12
N VAL A 157 16.93 -13.61 -14.40
CA VAL A 157 16.68 -12.69 -15.51
C VAL A 157 15.77 -13.34 -16.54
N CYS A 158 14.71 -12.64 -16.95
CA CYS A 158 13.81 -13.08 -18.03
C CYS A 158 13.53 -11.94 -19.00
N LYS A 159 13.14 -12.27 -20.23
CA LYS A 159 12.91 -11.30 -21.32
C LYS A 159 11.58 -11.58 -22.01
N GLY A 160 10.81 -10.52 -22.29
CA GLY A 160 9.52 -10.61 -22.99
C GLY A 160 9.38 -9.55 -24.08
N ASN A 161 8.71 -9.89 -25.19
CA ASN A 161 8.46 -8.94 -26.28
C ASN A 161 7.26 -8.02 -26.03
N SER A 162 6.40 -8.39 -25.08
CA SER A 162 5.22 -7.63 -24.63
C SER A 162 5.28 -7.42 -23.11
N PRO A 163 4.58 -6.41 -22.56
CA PRO A 163 4.50 -6.22 -21.11
C PRO A 163 3.80 -7.37 -20.39
N ASP A 164 3.02 -8.19 -21.09
CA ASP A 164 2.37 -9.39 -20.56
C ASP A 164 2.66 -10.61 -21.47
N ASN A 165 1.86 -11.68 -21.35
CA ASN A 165 1.99 -12.90 -22.16
C ASN A 165 1.27 -12.84 -23.52
N THR A 166 0.86 -11.66 -24.01
CA THR A 166 0.12 -11.57 -25.29
C THR A 166 0.94 -12.13 -26.45
N ASP A 167 2.26 -11.96 -26.43
CA ASP A 167 3.17 -12.48 -27.45
C ASP A 167 3.82 -13.83 -27.08
N GLY A 168 3.27 -14.52 -26.07
CA GLY A 168 3.79 -15.77 -25.53
C GLY A 168 4.49 -15.61 -24.18
N SER A 169 4.91 -16.74 -23.60
CA SER A 169 5.63 -16.78 -22.33
C SER A 169 6.98 -16.07 -22.45
N TRP A 170 7.42 -15.42 -21.37
CA TRP A 170 8.74 -14.80 -21.36
C TRP A 170 9.86 -15.83 -21.39
N GLU A 171 10.94 -15.48 -22.07
CA GLU A 171 12.15 -16.28 -22.20
C GLU A 171 12.96 -16.17 -20.90
N TYR A 172 13.31 -17.31 -20.31
CA TYR A 172 14.34 -17.36 -19.28
C TYR A 172 15.70 -17.07 -19.90
N VAL A 173 16.46 -16.14 -19.32
CA VAL A 173 17.76 -15.70 -19.85
C VAL A 173 18.90 -16.32 -19.07
N ASP A 174 19.00 -16.02 -17.78
CA ASP A 174 20.09 -16.53 -16.92
C ASP A 174 19.70 -16.48 -15.44
N TRP A 175 20.47 -17.18 -14.62
CA TRP A 175 20.50 -17.02 -13.17
C TRP A 175 21.96 -16.97 -12.72
N PHE A 176 22.29 -16.07 -11.81
CA PHE A 176 23.66 -15.95 -11.30
C PHE A 176 23.68 -15.19 -9.98
N ARG A 177 24.83 -15.23 -9.29
CA ARG A 177 25.19 -14.23 -8.29
C ARG A 177 25.98 -13.10 -8.94
N PRO A 178 25.75 -11.82 -8.58
CA PRO A 178 26.56 -10.72 -9.09
C PRO A 178 28.07 -10.97 -8.96
N PHE A 179 28.81 -10.79 -10.06
CA PHE A 179 30.26 -11.05 -10.17
C PHE A 179 30.71 -12.50 -9.87
N ASP A 180 29.83 -13.49 -10.00
CA ASP A 180 30.23 -14.89 -10.03
C ASP A 180 31.18 -15.17 -11.20
N GLY A 181 32.43 -15.52 -10.86
CA GLY A 181 33.46 -15.89 -11.83
C GLY A 181 33.41 -17.37 -12.25
N SER A 182 32.50 -18.17 -11.67
CA SER A 182 32.46 -19.62 -11.80
C SER A 182 31.07 -20.13 -12.17
N LYS A 183 30.68 -19.99 -13.45
CA LYS A 183 29.42 -20.51 -14.01
C LYS A 183 29.12 -22.03 -13.80
N PHE A 184 29.88 -22.83 -13.02
CA PHE A 184 29.70 -24.30 -12.97
C PHE A 184 30.00 -25.05 -11.66
N ASN A 185 30.01 -24.46 -10.46
CA ASN A 185 30.17 -25.26 -9.22
C ASN A 185 29.08 -25.00 -8.17
N VAL A 186 27.95 -25.69 -8.31
CA VAL A 186 26.98 -25.87 -7.23
C VAL A 186 27.60 -26.84 -6.21
N HIS A 187 27.77 -26.42 -4.96
CA HIS A 187 28.08 -27.37 -3.88
C HIS A 187 26.90 -28.36 -3.72
N GLU A 188 27.17 -29.66 -3.72
CA GLU A 188 26.20 -30.75 -3.45
C GLU A 188 25.49 -30.62 -2.08
N ASN A 189 25.83 -29.64 -1.23
CA ASN A 189 25.30 -29.49 0.13
C ASN A 189 24.62 -28.15 0.45
N GLY A 190 24.31 -27.29 -0.53
CA GLY A 190 23.28 -26.24 -0.36
C GLY A 190 23.56 -25.08 0.61
N SER A 191 24.76 -24.94 1.18
CA SER A 191 25.15 -23.79 1.99
C SER A 191 26.09 -22.87 1.20
N TYR A 192 25.62 -21.68 0.81
CA TYR A 192 26.47 -20.60 0.33
C TYR A 192 26.62 -19.58 1.46
N GLY A 193 27.76 -19.60 2.15
CA GLY A 193 28.06 -18.61 3.18
C GLY A 193 28.90 -17.50 2.58
N ASP A 194 28.42 -16.26 2.63
CA ASP A 194 29.28 -15.08 2.50
C ASP A 194 29.94 -14.89 3.86
N SER A 195 30.96 -15.70 4.18
CA SER A 195 31.86 -15.29 5.25
C SER A 195 32.60 -14.09 4.70
N ALA A 196 32.14 -12.88 5.03
CA ALA A 196 32.87 -11.65 4.78
C ALA A 196 34.33 -11.87 5.16
N TYR A 197 35.20 -12.04 4.15
CA TYR A 197 36.62 -12.21 4.39
C TYR A 197 37.16 -10.80 4.65
N TYR A 198 37.31 -10.47 5.93
CA TYR A 198 38.05 -9.29 6.35
C TYR A 198 39.53 -9.66 6.33
N ASP A 199 40.28 -9.17 5.35
CA ASP A 199 41.73 -9.07 5.49
C ASP A 199 42.12 -7.69 6.05
N ASP A 200 43.34 -7.61 6.58
CA ASP A 200 43.86 -6.47 7.33
C ASP A 200 44.05 -5.18 6.48
N GLU A 201 43.72 -5.20 5.18
CA GLU A 201 43.92 -4.05 4.27
C GLU A 201 42.63 -3.35 3.80
N GLY A 202 41.45 -3.83 4.17
CA GLY A 202 40.21 -3.17 3.78
C GLY A 202 39.77 -3.54 2.36
N VAL A 203 38.99 -4.63 2.33
CA VAL A 203 37.93 -5.04 1.41
C VAL A 203 38.25 -5.90 0.17
N HIS A 204 37.41 -6.95 0.06
CA HIS A 204 36.89 -7.67 -1.12
C HIS A 204 37.65 -8.90 -1.64
N GLY A 205 37.67 -9.98 -0.85
CA GLY A 205 37.73 -11.31 -1.46
C GLY A 205 36.40 -11.60 -2.17
N THR A 206 36.44 -11.87 -3.48
CA THR A 206 35.30 -12.51 -4.17
C THR A 206 35.07 -13.85 -3.48
N ASP A 207 33.89 -14.07 -2.89
CA ASP A 207 33.34 -15.42 -2.83
C ASP A 207 33.55 -15.99 -4.25
N PRO A 208 34.23 -17.14 -4.45
CA PRO A 208 34.41 -17.72 -5.77
C PRO A 208 33.07 -17.87 -6.54
N TYR A 209 31.94 -17.81 -5.82
CA TYR A 209 30.58 -17.92 -6.31
C TYR A 209 29.82 -16.58 -6.46
N GLY A 210 30.48 -15.41 -6.32
CA GLY A 210 29.87 -14.08 -6.48
C GLY A 210 29.15 -13.54 -5.23
N TYR A 211 28.76 -12.27 -5.25
CA TYR A 211 28.06 -11.62 -4.13
C TYR A 211 26.63 -12.16 -3.95
N MET A 212 26.17 -12.19 -2.70
CA MET A 212 24.76 -12.45 -2.42
C MET A 212 23.87 -11.36 -3.05
N SER A 213 22.71 -11.76 -3.54
CA SER A 213 21.63 -10.86 -3.93
C SER A 213 20.32 -11.38 -3.36
N ARG A 214 19.72 -10.65 -2.43
CA ARG A 214 18.39 -10.94 -1.88
C ARG A 214 17.40 -9.87 -2.32
N ASP A 215 16.72 -9.23 -1.36
CA ASP A 215 15.77 -8.14 -1.61
C ASP A 215 16.28 -7.15 -2.66
N CYS A 216 15.51 -6.94 -3.73
CA CYS A 216 16.01 -6.23 -4.90
C CYS A 216 15.01 -5.29 -5.57
N THR A 217 15.56 -4.40 -6.41
CA THR A 217 14.80 -3.53 -7.29
C THR A 217 15.53 -3.19 -8.60
N LEU A 218 14.80 -2.62 -9.57
CA LEU A 218 15.32 -2.10 -10.83
C LEU A 218 14.93 -0.64 -11.00
N PHE A 219 15.80 0.12 -11.67
CA PHE A 219 15.59 1.51 -12.02
C PHE A 219 16.20 1.79 -13.41
N VAL A 220 15.53 2.60 -14.24
CA VAL A 220 16.06 3.11 -15.51
C VAL A 220 16.14 4.62 -15.41
N ASP A 221 17.32 5.17 -15.61
CA ASP A 221 17.58 6.60 -15.60
C ASP A 221 17.14 7.26 -16.91
N ASP A 222 17.02 8.59 -16.92
CA ASP A 222 16.51 9.36 -18.05
C ASP A 222 17.38 9.21 -19.32
N ASP A 223 18.65 8.87 -19.16
CA ASP A 223 19.59 8.60 -20.26
C ASP A 223 19.49 7.17 -20.83
N GLY A 224 18.64 6.32 -20.25
CA GLY A 224 18.48 4.93 -20.62
C GLY A 224 19.46 3.97 -19.94
N THR A 225 20.28 4.42 -19.00
CA THR A 225 21.09 3.54 -18.17
C THR A 225 20.21 2.81 -17.15
N ALA A 226 20.32 1.49 -17.09
CA ALA A 226 19.58 0.69 -16.11
C ALA A 226 20.47 0.28 -14.94
N TYR A 227 19.84 0.19 -13.77
CA TYR A 227 20.45 -0.16 -12.51
C TYR A 227 19.65 -1.26 -11.83
N PHE A 228 20.38 -2.21 -11.25
CA PHE A 228 19.85 -3.19 -10.31
C PHE A 228 20.40 -2.87 -8.93
N ALA A 229 19.55 -2.88 -7.91
CA ALA A 229 20.00 -2.71 -6.53
C ALA A 229 19.48 -3.86 -5.67
N GLY A 230 20.29 -4.33 -4.73
CA GLY A 230 19.88 -5.41 -3.84
C GLY A 230 20.69 -5.55 -2.56
N SER A 231 20.06 -6.19 -1.56
CA SER A 231 20.69 -6.53 -0.29
C SER A 231 21.71 -7.65 -0.48
N TYR A 232 22.89 -7.49 0.12
CA TYR A 232 24.02 -8.42 0.03
C TYR A 232 24.72 -8.59 1.40
N ALA A 233 25.73 -9.47 1.46
CA ALA A 233 26.56 -9.73 2.64
C ALA A 233 25.71 -10.00 3.89
N GLU A 234 24.91 -11.08 3.85
CA GLU A 234 23.96 -11.43 4.92
C GLU A 234 22.98 -10.30 5.28
N ASN A 235 22.47 -9.65 4.23
CA ASN A 235 21.55 -8.51 4.27
C ASN A 235 22.08 -7.31 5.04
N GLN A 236 23.39 -7.23 5.32
CA GLN A 236 23.96 -6.13 6.09
C GLN A 236 23.99 -4.82 5.31
N TYR A 237 24.06 -4.91 3.97
CA TYR A 237 24.37 -3.77 3.12
C TYR A 237 23.55 -3.79 1.83
N MET A 238 23.49 -2.63 1.17
CA MET A 238 22.81 -2.42 -0.11
C MET A 238 23.83 -2.16 -1.23
N HIS A 239 23.73 -2.88 -2.34
CA HIS A 239 24.60 -2.70 -3.51
C HIS A 239 23.80 -2.15 -4.68
N ILE A 240 24.42 -1.30 -5.51
CA ILE A 240 23.88 -0.84 -6.78
C ILE A 240 24.81 -1.30 -7.90
N TYR A 241 24.24 -1.84 -8.97
CA TYR A 241 24.94 -2.34 -10.15
C TYR A 241 24.41 -1.62 -11.39
N ARG A 242 25.30 -1.13 -12.25
CA ARG A 242 24.93 -0.74 -13.61
C ARG A 242 24.75 -2.00 -14.46
N LEU A 243 23.69 -2.03 -15.25
CA LEU A 243 23.44 -3.12 -16.20
C LEU A 243 24.08 -2.84 -17.57
N THR A 244 24.30 -3.90 -18.33
CA THR A 244 24.67 -3.84 -19.75
C THR A 244 23.59 -3.12 -20.57
N ASP A 245 23.94 -2.60 -21.75
CA ASP A 245 23.01 -1.89 -22.65
C ASP A 245 21.73 -2.65 -22.97
N ASP A 246 21.79 -3.98 -23.00
CA ASP A 246 20.67 -4.89 -23.27
C ASP A 246 19.84 -5.20 -22.01
N TYR A 247 20.27 -4.73 -20.84
CA TYR A 247 19.71 -4.94 -19.50
C TYR A 247 19.72 -6.40 -19.02
N LEU A 248 20.46 -7.29 -19.70
CA LEU A 248 20.42 -8.72 -19.41
C LEU A 248 21.53 -9.18 -18.44
N HIS A 249 22.55 -8.34 -18.21
CA HIS A 249 23.65 -8.64 -17.30
C HIS A 249 24.13 -7.40 -16.53
N ILE A 250 24.96 -7.64 -15.50
CA ILE A 250 25.69 -6.60 -14.77
C ILE A 250 26.92 -6.19 -15.59
N ASP A 251 27.11 -4.89 -15.75
CA ASP A 251 28.27 -4.28 -16.39
C ASP A 251 29.28 -3.76 -15.36
N GLU A 252 28.81 -2.99 -14.37
CA GLU A 252 29.69 -2.32 -13.41
C GLU A 252 29.09 -2.33 -11.99
N SER A 253 29.96 -2.47 -11.00
CA SER A 253 29.60 -2.41 -9.57
C SER A 253 29.78 -0.98 -9.07
N TYR A 254 28.72 -0.41 -8.49
CA TYR A 254 28.83 0.86 -7.76
C TYR A 254 28.80 0.58 -6.28
N TRP A 255 30.02 0.42 -5.73
CA TRP A 255 30.19 0.49 -4.30
C TRP A 255 30.01 1.95 -3.86
N PRO A 256 29.04 2.26 -2.98
CA PRO A 256 28.93 3.59 -2.43
C PRO A 256 30.23 3.87 -1.68
N THR A 257 31.07 4.76 -2.21
CA THR A 257 32.49 4.91 -1.81
C THR A 257 32.68 5.39 -0.35
N ASP A 258 31.59 5.62 0.39
CA ASP A 258 31.59 6.14 1.75
C ASP A 258 30.74 5.33 2.76
N ASN A 259 30.28 4.12 2.42
CA ASN A 259 29.47 3.27 3.31
C ASN A 259 28.18 3.93 3.86
N THR A 260 27.68 5.03 3.28
CA THR A 260 26.48 5.71 3.83
C THR A 260 25.17 5.03 3.45
N LEU A 261 25.08 4.46 2.25
CA LEU A 261 24.02 3.50 1.86
C LEU A 261 24.03 2.22 2.72
N SER A 262 25.11 2.01 3.48
CA SER A 262 25.37 0.81 4.27
C SER A 262 24.89 0.95 5.72
N ALA A 263 23.81 1.72 5.97
CA ALA A 263 23.11 1.64 7.24
C ALA A 263 22.84 0.16 7.53
N THR A 264 23.37 -0.36 8.65
CA THR A 264 23.45 -1.81 8.86
C THR A 264 22.05 -2.43 8.80
N ALA A 265 21.89 -3.43 7.93
CA ALA A 265 20.69 -4.25 7.79
C ALA A 265 19.44 -3.54 7.22
N ARG A 266 19.58 -2.94 6.02
CA ARG A 266 18.44 -2.47 5.20
C ARG A 266 18.06 -3.49 4.12
N GLU A 267 16.77 -3.55 3.82
CA GLU A 267 16.15 -4.46 2.85
C GLU A 267 15.05 -3.73 2.06
N ALA A 268 14.37 -4.45 1.16
CA ALA A 268 13.24 -3.94 0.38
C ALA A 268 13.53 -2.62 -0.38
N PRO A 269 14.59 -2.54 -1.21
CA PRO A 269 14.99 -1.28 -1.83
C PRO A 269 13.96 -0.81 -2.87
N CYS A 270 13.76 0.50 -2.95
CA CYS A 270 13.05 1.18 -4.04
C CYS A 270 13.92 2.36 -4.49
N LEU A 271 14.55 2.22 -5.66
CA LEU A 271 15.44 3.20 -6.26
C LEU A 271 14.70 3.98 -7.35
N PHE A 272 14.74 5.30 -7.28
CA PHE A 272 14.15 6.18 -8.28
C PHE A 272 14.86 7.54 -8.28
N ARG A 273 14.51 8.40 -9.23
CA ARG A 273 15.11 9.73 -9.39
C ARG A 273 14.03 10.79 -9.55
N GLU A 274 14.20 11.92 -8.86
CA GLU A 274 13.34 13.10 -8.98
C GLU A 274 14.23 14.33 -9.23
N GLY A 275 14.11 14.93 -10.41
CA GLY A 275 15.03 15.95 -10.90
C GLY A 275 16.48 15.45 -10.95
N ASP A 276 17.40 16.17 -10.28
CA ASP A 276 18.83 15.82 -10.26
C ASP A 276 19.23 14.97 -9.05
N VAL A 277 18.27 14.28 -8.41
CA VAL A 277 18.50 13.56 -7.15
C VAL A 277 17.98 12.14 -7.24
N TYR A 278 18.86 11.19 -6.92
CA TYR A 278 18.51 9.79 -6.71
C TYR A 278 18.02 9.60 -5.28
N TYR A 279 17.01 8.76 -5.13
CA TYR A 279 16.38 8.42 -3.86
C TYR A 279 16.35 6.91 -3.68
N MET A 280 16.61 6.45 -2.46
CA MET A 280 16.52 5.05 -2.05
C MET A 280 15.57 4.97 -0.86
N ILE A 281 14.40 4.37 -1.07
CA ILE A 281 13.51 3.96 0.02
C ILE A 281 13.86 2.51 0.40
N SER A 282 13.90 2.21 1.69
CA SER A 282 14.16 0.85 2.20
C SER A 282 13.48 0.60 3.54
N SER A 283 13.31 -0.66 3.92
CA SER A 283 12.94 -1.09 5.28
C SER A 283 14.15 -1.62 6.05
N GLY A 284 14.02 -1.82 7.36
CA GLY A 284 14.96 -2.60 8.16
C GLY A 284 14.59 -4.08 8.17
N THR A 285 15.56 -4.96 8.44
CA THR A 285 15.40 -6.43 8.40
C THR A 285 14.63 -6.99 9.60
N ALA A 286 13.35 -7.35 9.42
CA ALA A 286 12.54 -7.99 10.46
C ALA A 286 11.57 -9.07 9.95
N GLY A 287 11.95 -9.74 8.85
CA GLY A 287 11.12 -10.75 8.20
C GLY A 287 9.78 -10.16 7.78
N TRP A 288 8.67 -10.83 8.12
CA TRP A 288 7.33 -10.34 7.78
C TRP A 288 6.90 -9.10 8.56
N THR A 289 7.51 -8.82 9.72
CA THR A 289 7.10 -7.69 10.55
C THR A 289 7.53 -6.40 9.87
N SER A 290 6.59 -5.48 9.65
CA SER A 290 6.90 -4.16 9.14
C SER A 290 7.94 -3.45 10.01
N THR A 291 8.76 -2.59 9.43
CA THR A 291 9.71 -1.74 10.17
C THR A 291 9.58 -0.30 9.74
N ILE A 292 10.35 0.58 10.38
CA ILE A 292 10.45 1.99 9.98
C ILE A 292 11.05 2.05 8.57
N THR A 293 10.25 2.55 7.61
CA THR A 293 10.74 2.86 6.27
C THR A 293 11.58 4.13 6.33
N THR A 294 12.66 4.12 5.55
CA THR A 294 13.59 5.22 5.50
C THR A 294 13.92 5.61 4.07
N LEU A 295 14.36 6.85 3.91
CA LEU A 295 14.81 7.45 2.67
C LEU A 295 16.28 7.84 2.80
N GLN A 296 17.06 7.58 1.75
CA GLN A 296 18.35 8.19 1.51
C GLN A 296 18.33 8.87 0.14
N TYR A 297 19.21 9.86 -0.06
CA TYR A 297 19.33 10.54 -1.34
C TYR A 297 20.78 10.81 -1.72
N ALA A 298 21.06 10.90 -3.03
CA ALA A 298 22.36 11.25 -3.58
C ALA A 298 22.21 12.06 -4.87
N TYR A 299 23.23 12.85 -5.21
CA TYR A 299 23.30 13.61 -6.47
C TYR A 299 24.05 12.86 -7.58
N ASP A 300 24.79 11.82 -7.19
CA ASP A 300 25.44 10.86 -8.07
C ASP A 300 25.06 9.49 -7.53
N ILE A 301 24.61 8.59 -8.39
CA ILE A 301 24.18 7.25 -7.98
C ILE A 301 25.30 6.45 -7.29
N ARG A 302 26.57 6.78 -7.59
CA ARG A 302 27.77 6.21 -6.94
C ARG A 302 27.99 6.73 -5.53
N GLY A 303 27.23 7.75 -5.11
CA GLY A 303 27.36 8.41 -3.83
C GLY A 303 28.22 9.69 -3.88
N PRO A 304 28.47 10.30 -2.72
CA PRO A 304 28.03 9.88 -1.38
C PRO A 304 26.51 9.92 -1.22
N TRP A 305 25.95 8.98 -0.47
CA TRP A 305 24.53 8.98 -0.11
C TRP A 305 24.32 9.70 1.21
N SER A 306 23.13 10.27 1.42
CA SER A 306 22.79 10.92 2.68
C SER A 306 22.73 9.91 3.82
N SER A 307 22.77 10.39 5.06
CA SER A 307 22.28 9.61 6.18
C SER A 307 20.81 9.24 6.01
N THR A 308 20.40 8.19 6.71
CA THR A 308 19.03 7.68 6.72
C THR A 308 18.06 8.71 7.32
N LEU A 309 17.02 9.06 6.57
CA LEU A 309 15.88 9.86 7.02
C LEU A 309 14.68 8.93 7.22
N THR A 310 13.97 9.04 8.34
CA THR A 310 12.69 8.33 8.48
C THR A 310 11.64 8.96 7.56
N ILE A 311 10.87 8.13 6.86
CA ILE A 311 9.69 8.57 6.11
C ILE A 311 8.45 7.81 6.58
N GLY A 312 7.30 8.48 6.51
CA GLY A 312 6.07 8.02 7.13
C GLY A 312 5.74 8.79 8.41
N ASP A 313 4.60 8.48 9.02
CA ASP A 313 4.13 9.20 10.19
C ASP A 313 4.95 8.82 11.45
N THR A 314 5.89 9.69 11.83
CA THR A 314 6.74 9.54 13.02
C THR A 314 6.09 10.07 14.30
N THR A 315 4.84 10.56 14.24
CA THR A 315 4.13 11.04 15.44
C THR A 315 3.70 9.88 16.36
N TYR A 316 3.91 8.63 15.92
CA TYR A 316 3.54 7.42 16.63
C TYR A 316 4.75 6.60 17.14
N VAL A 317 4.50 5.83 18.21
CA VAL A 317 5.40 4.78 18.72
C VAL A 317 4.68 3.44 18.56
N GLY A 318 5.29 2.46 17.87
CA GLY A 318 4.74 1.10 17.69
C GLY A 318 4.51 0.70 16.22
N GLN A 319 3.73 -0.34 15.92
CA GLN A 319 3.54 -0.85 14.54
C GLN A 319 2.99 0.18 13.53
N LEU A 320 2.40 1.28 13.98
CA LEU A 320 1.93 2.35 13.10
C LEU A 320 3.05 3.31 12.65
N SER A 321 4.17 3.36 13.39
CA SER A 321 5.38 4.05 12.93
C SER A 321 6.23 3.19 11.99
N GLN A 322 5.71 2.02 11.58
CA GLN A 322 6.38 1.05 10.72
C GLN A 322 5.72 1.03 9.34
N SER A 323 5.66 2.19 8.68
CA SER A 323 5.23 2.29 7.27
C SER A 323 3.80 1.79 7.06
N ASP A 324 2.88 2.18 7.94
CA ASP A 324 1.47 1.82 7.84
C ASP A 324 1.19 0.31 7.85
N ARG A 325 2.05 -0.43 8.56
CA ARG A 325 2.07 -1.89 8.61
C ARG A 325 2.32 -2.49 7.22
N SER A 326 3.24 -1.91 6.47
CA SER A 326 3.70 -2.42 5.18
C SER A 326 5.22 -2.40 5.10
N GLN A 327 5.75 -3.09 4.10
CA GLN A 327 7.15 -3.08 3.70
C GLN A 327 7.23 -2.53 2.27
N PRO A 328 8.18 -1.65 1.92
CA PRO A 328 8.31 -1.14 0.56
C PRO A 328 8.45 -2.27 -0.46
N ALA A 329 7.87 -2.08 -1.64
CA ALA A 329 8.01 -2.99 -2.77
C ALA A 329 8.46 -2.24 -4.03
N TYR A 330 7.86 -1.07 -4.26
CA TYR A 330 8.20 -0.23 -5.39
C TYR A 330 7.78 1.23 -5.16
N VAL A 331 8.32 2.14 -5.99
CA VAL A 331 7.84 3.51 -6.13
C VAL A 331 7.49 3.71 -7.60
N PHE A 332 6.21 3.87 -7.89
CA PHE A 332 5.69 3.97 -9.25
C PHE A 332 5.53 5.43 -9.65
N LYS A 333 6.02 5.77 -10.85
CA LYS A 333 5.81 7.07 -11.48
C LYS A 333 4.51 7.03 -12.29
N LEU A 334 3.47 7.72 -11.82
CA LEU A 334 2.24 7.88 -12.58
C LEU A 334 2.42 9.02 -13.57
N GLU A 335 2.64 8.70 -14.85
CA GLU A 335 2.76 9.72 -15.89
C GLU A 335 1.40 10.10 -16.47
N ALA A 336 1.18 11.39 -16.66
CA ALA A 336 -0.04 11.94 -17.26
C ALA A 336 -0.27 11.41 -18.68
N THR A 337 -1.50 11.01 -18.97
CA THR A 337 -1.90 10.52 -20.30
C THR A 337 -2.39 11.62 -21.24
N ASP A 338 -2.54 12.85 -20.76
CA ASP A 338 -2.96 14.01 -21.57
C ASP A 338 -1.82 14.70 -22.34
N GLY A 339 -0.58 14.20 -22.21
CA GLY A 339 0.60 14.75 -22.87
C GLY A 339 1.19 16.00 -22.21
N SER A 340 0.71 16.39 -21.02
CA SER A 340 1.29 17.50 -20.24
C SER A 340 2.72 17.23 -19.76
N GLY A 341 3.10 15.96 -19.63
CA GLY A 341 4.35 15.54 -19.00
C GLY A 341 4.33 15.68 -17.47
N ASN A 342 3.17 15.96 -16.88
CA ASN A 342 2.98 15.90 -15.44
C ASN A 342 3.10 14.45 -14.96
N TYR A 343 3.49 14.29 -13.70
CA TYR A 343 3.53 13.00 -13.04
C TYR A 343 3.53 13.18 -11.51
N ASP A 344 3.15 12.13 -10.81
CA ASP A 344 3.28 12.01 -9.36
C ASP A 344 3.84 10.63 -8.98
N TRP A 345 4.27 10.51 -7.73
CA TRP A 345 4.85 9.28 -7.19
C TRP A 345 3.87 8.53 -6.29
N ILE A 346 3.72 7.24 -6.55
CA ILE A 346 2.94 6.31 -5.72
C ILE A 346 3.91 5.40 -4.99
N TYR A 347 3.91 5.46 -3.67
CA TYR A 347 4.51 4.41 -2.84
C TYR A 347 3.69 3.13 -2.96
N MET A 348 4.34 2.01 -3.22
CA MET A 348 3.73 0.68 -3.20
C MET A 348 4.44 -0.18 -2.15
N GLY A 349 3.68 -0.70 -1.20
CA GLY A 349 4.17 -1.61 -0.18
C GLY A 349 3.27 -2.82 0.04
N ASP A 350 3.86 -3.86 0.64
CA ASP A 350 3.19 -5.10 1.00
C ASP A 350 2.91 -5.12 2.49
N ARG A 351 1.65 -5.35 2.85
CA ARG A 351 1.26 -5.79 4.18
C ARG A 351 1.24 -7.31 4.16
N TRP A 352 2.34 -7.91 4.60
CA TRP A 352 2.54 -9.36 4.53
C TRP A 352 1.56 -10.13 5.42
N GLY A 353 0.86 -11.11 4.84
CA GLY A 353 -0.13 -11.97 5.50
C GLY A 353 0.31 -12.45 6.90
N PRO A 354 1.49 -13.09 7.03
CA PRO A 354 1.97 -13.60 8.31
C PRO A 354 2.17 -12.53 9.40
N ALA A 355 2.34 -11.25 9.02
CA ALA A 355 2.54 -10.15 9.96
C ALA A 355 1.27 -9.75 10.72
N PHE A 356 0.09 -10.11 10.21
CA PHE A 356 -1.20 -9.73 10.79
C PHE A 356 -2.17 -10.91 10.96
N GLY A 357 -1.63 -12.14 11.02
CA GLY A 357 -2.39 -13.35 11.36
C GLY A 357 -2.84 -14.20 10.17
N GLY A 358 -2.40 -13.88 8.95
CA GLY A 358 -2.49 -14.77 7.80
C GLY A 358 -1.61 -16.01 7.98
N SER A 359 -1.98 -17.10 7.32
CA SER A 359 -1.24 -18.37 7.40
C SER A 359 -0.07 -18.44 6.43
N SER A 360 -0.06 -17.57 5.40
CA SER A 360 1.01 -17.49 4.41
C SER A 360 1.07 -16.13 3.69
N PRO A 361 2.13 -15.82 2.91
CA PRO A 361 2.23 -14.63 2.07
C PRO A 361 1.10 -14.51 1.03
N TYR A 362 0.39 -15.60 0.74
CA TYR A 362 -0.84 -15.59 -0.05
C TYR A 362 -1.90 -14.66 0.54
N ASP A 363 -1.94 -14.50 1.86
CA ASP A 363 -2.92 -13.67 2.56
C ASP A 363 -2.58 -12.16 2.57
N SER A 364 -1.52 -11.75 1.87
CA SER A 364 -1.00 -10.38 1.90
C SER A 364 -1.96 -9.36 1.29
N GLN A 365 -1.80 -8.11 1.70
CA GLN A 365 -2.56 -6.95 1.23
C GLN A 365 -1.60 -5.90 0.70
N TYR A 366 -2.11 -4.95 -0.08
CA TYR A 366 -1.29 -3.95 -0.75
C TYR A 366 -1.55 -2.57 -0.18
N VAL A 367 -0.49 -1.84 0.20
CA VAL A 367 -0.57 -0.50 0.75
C VAL A 367 0.00 0.50 -0.24
N TRP A 368 -0.87 1.26 -0.89
CA TRP A 368 -0.49 2.33 -1.81
C TRP A 368 -0.78 3.70 -1.20
N CYS A 369 0.22 4.57 -1.24
CA CYS A 369 0.16 5.90 -0.63
C CYS A 369 0.74 6.95 -1.59
N GLU A 370 0.28 8.19 -1.44
CA GLU A 370 0.93 9.37 -2.02
C GLU A 370 2.33 9.52 -1.41
N LEU A 371 3.34 9.70 -2.25
CA LEU A 371 4.72 9.93 -1.81
C LEU A 371 5.10 11.40 -2.04
N TYR A 372 5.13 12.18 -0.97
CA TYR A 372 5.63 13.55 -1.03
C TYR A 372 7.14 13.59 -0.78
N LEU A 373 7.87 14.13 -1.75
CA LEU A 373 9.31 14.26 -1.71
C LEU A 373 9.73 15.70 -1.49
N ASN A 374 10.42 15.92 -0.38
CA ASN A 374 11.20 17.13 -0.16
C ASN A 374 12.48 16.75 0.58
N LYS A 375 13.60 17.33 0.16
CA LYS A 375 14.92 17.09 0.74
C LYS A 375 14.86 17.36 2.25
N GLY A 376 15.04 16.32 3.06
CA GLY A 376 15.00 16.42 4.54
C GLY A 376 13.62 16.43 5.18
N SER A 377 12.52 16.42 4.41
CA SER A 377 11.14 16.39 4.91
C SER A 377 10.23 15.67 3.91
N SER A 378 10.52 14.40 3.66
CA SER A 378 9.68 13.54 2.82
C SER A 378 8.67 12.82 3.70
N HIS A 379 7.41 12.76 3.27
CA HIS A 379 6.32 12.22 4.07
C HIS A 379 5.53 11.21 3.25
N MET A 380 5.14 10.12 3.90
CA MET A 380 4.10 9.21 3.45
C MET A 380 2.97 9.32 4.45
N TYR A 381 1.76 9.57 3.97
CA TYR A 381 0.58 9.59 4.81
C TYR A 381 -0.27 8.37 4.50
N PHE A 382 -0.50 7.53 5.50
CA PHE A 382 -1.48 6.47 5.34
C PHE A 382 -2.83 7.06 4.96
N SER A 383 -3.45 6.43 3.98
CA SER A 383 -4.82 6.66 3.59
C SER A 383 -5.46 5.30 3.38
N GLU A 384 -6.77 5.18 3.59
CA GLU A 384 -7.50 3.93 3.26
C GLU A 384 -7.80 3.80 1.75
N ALA A 385 -7.59 4.89 1.02
CA ALA A 385 -7.70 4.94 -0.43
C ALA A 385 -6.76 6.00 -1.03
N LEU A 386 -6.46 5.86 -2.31
CA LEU A 386 -5.74 6.83 -3.11
C LEU A 386 -6.67 7.37 -4.20
N LEU A 387 -6.76 8.69 -4.34
CA LEU A 387 -7.46 9.32 -5.47
C LEU A 387 -6.44 9.55 -6.58
N VAL A 388 -6.68 8.96 -7.75
CA VAL A 388 -5.74 8.98 -8.86
C VAL A 388 -6.38 9.61 -10.10
N ASP A 389 -5.83 10.73 -10.54
CA ASP A 389 -6.16 11.36 -11.82
C ASP A 389 -5.16 10.91 -12.88
N ILE A 390 -5.48 9.81 -13.56
CA ILE A 390 -4.63 9.21 -14.60
C ILE A 390 -4.42 10.16 -15.78
N LYS A 391 -5.40 11.02 -16.05
CA LYS A 391 -5.31 11.95 -17.17
C LYS A 391 -4.22 12.99 -16.92
N HIS A 392 -4.23 13.58 -15.74
CA HIS A 392 -3.33 14.67 -15.38
C HIS A 392 -2.07 14.20 -14.64
N GLY A 393 -1.98 12.92 -14.31
CA GLY A 393 -0.84 12.35 -13.59
C GLY A 393 -0.77 12.78 -12.14
N ASP A 394 -1.91 13.03 -11.49
CA ASP A 394 -1.98 13.55 -10.11
C ASP A 394 -2.46 12.49 -9.13
N VAL A 395 -1.86 12.47 -7.94
CA VAL A 395 -2.20 11.55 -6.86
C VAL A 395 -2.52 12.33 -5.60
N SER A 396 -3.59 11.94 -4.88
CA SER A 396 -3.94 12.61 -3.63
C SER A 396 -4.66 11.71 -2.64
N SER A 397 -4.56 12.03 -1.35
CA SER A 397 -5.41 11.42 -0.33
C SER A 397 -6.86 11.95 -0.37
N PRO A 398 -7.88 11.12 -0.07
CA PRO A 398 -9.25 11.57 0.14
C PRO A 398 -9.37 12.54 1.31
N THR A 399 -10.47 13.29 1.32
CA THR A 399 -10.83 14.11 2.48
C THR A 399 -11.38 13.26 3.62
N TYR A 400 -10.88 13.50 4.83
CA TYR A 400 -11.32 12.85 6.06
C TYR A 400 -12.03 13.82 6.99
N TYR A 401 -12.89 13.26 7.83
CA TYR A 401 -13.73 14.02 8.74
C TYR A 401 -13.69 13.43 10.15
N LYS A 402 -13.89 14.28 11.15
CA LYS A 402 -14.15 13.83 12.52
C LYS A 402 -15.64 13.82 12.81
N LEU A 403 -16.07 12.80 13.54
CA LEU A 403 -17.43 12.67 14.08
C LEU A 403 -17.41 13.13 15.54
N GLN A 404 -17.60 14.43 15.76
CA GLN A 404 -17.58 15.04 17.10
C GLN A 404 -18.97 15.13 17.71
N ASP A 405 -19.13 14.73 18.97
CA ASP A 405 -20.41 14.84 19.67
C ASP A 405 -20.84 16.29 19.94
N ARG A 406 -22.15 16.51 20.14
CA ARG A 406 -22.70 17.85 20.36
C ARG A 406 -22.13 18.56 21.60
N ALA A 407 -21.80 17.80 22.64
CA ALA A 407 -21.20 18.33 23.86
C ALA A 407 -19.74 18.79 23.65
N GLY A 408 -19.12 18.41 22.53
CA GLY A 408 -17.80 18.86 22.09
C GLY A 408 -16.63 18.16 22.78
N GLY A 409 -16.89 17.29 23.75
CA GLY A 409 -15.85 16.63 24.55
C GLY A 409 -15.28 15.37 23.93
N TYR A 410 -15.96 14.78 22.94
CA TYR A 410 -15.63 13.46 22.44
C TYR A 410 -15.73 13.32 20.92
N ILE A 411 -14.93 12.41 20.36
CA ILE A 411 -14.98 11.97 18.96
C ILE A 411 -15.25 10.47 18.88
N TYR A 412 -15.80 10.03 17.75
CA TYR A 412 -15.91 8.61 17.42
C TYR A 412 -14.59 8.10 16.85
N SER A 413 -14.09 7.01 17.42
CA SER A 413 -12.80 6.39 17.08
C SER A 413 -12.92 4.88 16.92
N ALA A 414 -12.09 4.29 16.06
CA ALA A 414 -11.95 2.84 15.92
C ALA A 414 -11.14 2.26 17.09
N ASP A 415 -11.76 1.42 17.93
CA ASP A 415 -11.05 0.71 19.02
C ASP A 415 -10.79 -0.76 18.65
N THR A 416 -9.60 -1.25 19.00
CA THR A 416 -9.13 -2.62 18.77
C THR A 416 -8.77 -3.37 20.05
N SER A 417 -8.97 -2.75 21.22
CA SER A 417 -8.54 -3.30 22.52
C SER A 417 -9.54 -4.26 23.17
N PHE A 418 -10.79 -4.33 22.68
CA PHE A 418 -11.79 -5.30 23.08
C PHE A 418 -11.96 -6.40 22.02
N ALA A 419 -12.50 -7.55 22.42
CA ALA A 419 -12.68 -8.78 21.64
C ALA A 419 -13.60 -8.65 20.39
N GLY A 420 -13.30 -7.70 19.51
CA GLY A 420 -14.03 -7.29 18.31
C GLY A 420 -13.77 -5.82 17.98
N LEU A 421 -13.63 -5.48 16.69
CA LEU A 421 -13.43 -4.11 16.20
C LEU A 421 -14.73 -3.31 16.36
N ASN A 422 -14.80 -2.46 17.38
CA ASN A 422 -16.00 -1.68 17.70
C ASN A 422 -15.70 -0.18 17.72
N PRO A 423 -16.54 0.68 17.13
CA PRO A 423 -16.43 2.12 17.28
C PRO A 423 -16.74 2.54 18.72
N GLN A 424 -15.87 3.37 19.30
CA GLN A 424 -16.00 3.91 20.65
C GLN A 424 -16.02 5.43 20.65
N ARG A 425 -16.68 6.00 21.65
CA ARG A 425 -16.55 7.42 21.95
C ARG A 425 -15.34 7.65 22.85
N VAL A 426 -14.38 8.43 22.36
CA VAL A 426 -13.11 8.74 23.05
C VAL A 426 -12.91 10.24 23.14
N THR A 427 -12.06 10.69 24.07
CA THR A 427 -11.73 12.12 24.18
C THR A 427 -11.05 12.60 22.90
N SER A 428 -11.05 13.91 22.65
CA SER A 428 -10.45 14.55 21.47
C SER A 428 -8.94 14.27 21.24
N LEU A 429 -8.30 13.52 22.15
CA LEU A 429 -6.87 13.22 22.19
C LEU A 429 -6.51 11.82 21.68
N ASP A 430 -7.48 10.97 21.32
CA ASP A 430 -7.16 9.67 20.72
C ASP A 430 -6.62 9.83 19.28
N ASN A 431 -5.86 8.82 18.83
CA ASN A 431 -5.15 8.74 17.55
C ASN A 431 -5.84 9.50 16.41
N VAL A 432 -5.10 10.44 15.79
CA VAL A 432 -5.60 11.30 14.70
C VAL A 432 -6.30 10.49 13.61
N TYR A 433 -5.78 9.31 13.23
CA TYR A 433 -6.36 8.48 12.18
C TYR A 433 -7.53 7.61 12.64
N LYS A 434 -7.52 7.12 13.88
CA LYS A 434 -8.63 6.29 14.38
C LYS A 434 -9.92 7.09 14.51
N GLY A 435 -9.81 8.39 14.80
CA GLY A 435 -10.91 9.33 14.87
C GLY A 435 -11.33 9.95 13.52
N GLN A 436 -10.68 9.56 12.42
CA GLN A 436 -10.92 10.10 11.08
C GLN A 436 -11.70 9.12 10.22
N TRP A 437 -12.71 9.65 9.53
CA TRP A 437 -13.68 8.89 8.77
C TRP A 437 -13.87 9.51 7.38
N ARG A 438 -13.96 8.68 6.35
CA ARG A 438 -14.37 9.06 5.01
C ARG A 438 -15.86 8.77 4.84
N PHE A 439 -16.58 9.70 4.24
CA PHE A 439 -17.95 9.49 3.77
C PHE A 439 -17.88 9.19 2.28
N TYR A 440 -17.97 7.91 1.94
CA TYR A 440 -17.89 7.44 0.57
C TYR A 440 -19.28 7.28 -0.02
N PRO A 441 -19.63 7.98 -1.12
CA PRO A 441 -20.96 7.90 -1.71
C PRO A 441 -21.23 6.52 -2.32
N VAL A 442 -22.40 5.95 -2.05
CA VAL A 442 -22.91 4.69 -2.59
C VAL A 442 -24.39 4.86 -2.94
N GLY A 443 -24.67 5.17 -4.21
CA GLY A 443 -26.02 5.53 -4.66
C GLY A 443 -26.52 6.79 -3.93
N ASP A 444 -27.65 6.68 -3.22
CA ASP A 444 -28.28 7.75 -2.45
C ASP A 444 -27.80 7.84 -0.98
N ALA A 445 -26.83 7.03 -0.58
CA ALA A 445 -26.34 6.93 0.80
C ALA A 445 -24.81 6.97 0.86
N TYR A 446 -24.25 6.87 2.06
CA TYR A 446 -22.82 6.87 2.31
C TYR A 446 -22.39 5.59 3.02
N MET A 447 -21.27 5.02 2.60
CA MET A 447 -20.47 4.14 3.44
C MET A 447 -19.51 4.99 4.28
N ILE A 448 -19.50 4.80 5.60
CA ILE A 448 -18.63 5.57 6.51
C ILE A 448 -17.41 4.71 6.84
N ILE A 449 -16.26 5.05 6.26
CA ILE A 449 -15.02 4.24 6.30
C ILE A 449 -14.02 4.87 7.27
N ASN A 450 -13.49 4.08 8.19
CA ASN A 450 -12.44 4.56 9.09
C ASN A 450 -11.10 4.67 8.35
N ARG A 451 -10.41 5.81 8.48
CA ARG A 451 -9.10 6.02 7.85
C ARG A 451 -8.07 4.99 8.29
N TRP A 452 -8.04 4.67 9.58
CA TRP A 452 -7.00 3.84 10.17
C TRP A 452 -7.17 2.34 9.87
N SER A 453 -8.37 1.80 10.06
CA SER A 453 -8.60 0.37 9.80
C SER A 453 -8.93 0.07 8.34
N GLY A 454 -9.36 1.07 7.58
CA GLY A 454 -9.96 0.86 6.25
C GLY A 454 -11.29 0.10 6.30
N MET A 455 -11.86 -0.17 7.48
CA MET A 455 -13.14 -0.85 7.64
C MET A 455 -14.27 0.16 7.75
N CYS A 456 -15.48 -0.26 7.41
CA CYS A 456 -16.65 0.62 7.45
C CYS A 456 -17.53 0.35 8.66
N LEU A 457 -18.25 1.40 9.06
CA LEU A 457 -19.27 1.34 10.09
C LEU A 457 -20.43 0.45 9.65
N SER A 458 -20.78 -0.54 10.45
CA SER A 458 -21.86 -1.48 10.18
C SER A 458 -22.71 -1.80 11.42
N VAL A 459 -23.87 -2.39 11.18
CA VAL A 459 -24.82 -2.85 12.19
C VAL A 459 -24.78 -4.37 12.31
N VAL A 460 -24.79 -4.89 13.53
CA VAL A 460 -24.83 -6.35 13.77
C VAL A 460 -26.21 -6.95 13.43
N ASP A 461 -27.29 -6.40 13.98
CA ASP A 461 -28.66 -6.93 13.84
C ASP A 461 -29.76 -5.85 13.99
N ASP A 462 -31.05 -6.26 14.00
CA ASP A 462 -32.24 -5.41 14.09
C ASP A 462 -32.84 -5.28 15.50
N ALA A 463 -32.15 -5.75 16.54
CA ALA A 463 -32.67 -5.65 17.90
C ALA A 463 -32.68 -4.19 18.40
N LEU A 464 -33.67 -3.84 19.23
CA LEU A 464 -33.60 -2.60 20.01
C LEU A 464 -32.32 -2.67 20.87
N ASN A 465 -31.39 -1.75 20.64
CA ASN A 465 -30.03 -1.68 21.19
C ASN A 465 -28.90 -2.45 20.45
N SER A 466 -29.00 -2.69 19.13
CA SER A 466 -27.87 -3.31 18.40
C SER A 466 -26.59 -2.48 18.50
N ARG A 467 -25.46 -3.18 18.60
CA ARG A 467 -24.13 -2.57 18.65
C ARG A 467 -23.66 -2.21 17.25
N LEU A 468 -22.94 -1.10 17.14
CA LEU A 468 -22.16 -0.80 15.95
C LEU A 468 -20.87 -1.61 15.96
N VAL A 469 -20.42 -2.01 14.78
CA VAL A 469 -19.16 -2.72 14.55
C VAL A 469 -18.41 -2.07 13.38
N LEU A 470 -17.12 -2.38 13.27
CA LEU A 470 -16.39 -2.19 12.03
C LEU A 470 -16.39 -3.50 11.25
N ALA A 471 -16.78 -3.44 9.98
CA ALA A 471 -16.86 -4.59 9.08
C ALA A 471 -16.04 -4.36 7.80
N SER A 472 -15.67 -5.45 7.14
CA SER A 472 -15.14 -5.40 5.78
C SER A 472 -16.17 -4.77 4.85
N ARG A 473 -15.69 -4.04 3.85
CA ARG A 473 -16.54 -3.26 2.93
C ARG A 473 -17.34 -4.20 2.04
N ASP A 474 -18.66 -4.08 2.13
CA ASP A 474 -19.63 -4.65 1.21
C ASP A 474 -20.56 -3.51 0.77
N TYR A 475 -20.33 -3.01 -0.43
CA TYR A 475 -21.08 -1.88 -0.99
C TYR A 475 -22.54 -2.22 -1.31
N THR A 476 -22.92 -3.51 -1.24
CA THR A 476 -24.30 -3.98 -1.42
C THR A 476 -25.03 -4.17 -0.09
N ASP A 477 -24.30 -4.33 1.02
CA ASP A 477 -24.88 -4.52 2.34
C ASP A 477 -25.43 -3.20 2.89
N THR A 478 -26.75 -3.05 2.83
CA THR A 478 -27.46 -1.89 3.39
C THR A 478 -27.20 -1.63 4.87
N LYS A 479 -26.72 -2.61 5.65
CA LYS A 479 -26.30 -2.41 7.06
C LYS A 479 -25.07 -1.51 7.18
N GLN A 480 -24.30 -1.36 6.11
CA GLN A 480 -23.09 -0.54 6.03
C GLN A 480 -23.35 0.84 5.42
N LEU A 481 -24.60 1.13 5.04
CA LEU A 481 -25.00 2.34 4.33
C LEU A 481 -25.81 3.29 5.22
N TRP A 482 -25.52 4.58 5.10
CA TRP A 482 -25.94 5.61 6.03
C TRP A 482 -26.42 6.87 5.30
N TYR A 483 -27.56 7.40 5.73
CA TYR A 483 -28.02 8.73 5.35
C TYR A 483 -27.49 9.77 6.35
N ILE A 484 -27.13 10.94 5.85
CA ILE A 484 -26.73 12.10 6.65
C ILE A 484 -27.87 13.10 6.61
N ASP A 485 -28.69 13.12 7.65
CA ASP A 485 -29.85 14.00 7.74
C ASP A 485 -29.48 15.27 8.50
N ASP A 486 -29.95 16.42 8.02
CA ASP A 486 -29.81 17.69 8.73
C ASP A 486 -30.53 17.65 10.09
N TYR A 487 -30.00 18.40 11.06
CA TYR A 487 -30.62 18.56 12.37
C TYR A 487 -30.65 20.01 12.84
N SER A 488 -29.50 20.60 13.17
CA SER A 488 -29.38 22.00 13.56
C SER A 488 -27.95 22.45 13.31
N THR A 489 -27.72 23.47 12.49
CA THR A 489 -26.36 23.90 12.14
C THR A 489 -25.51 24.14 13.40
N PRO A 490 -24.28 23.59 13.50
CA PRO A 490 -23.50 22.83 12.48
C PRO A 490 -23.61 21.29 12.61
N TYR A 491 -24.73 20.77 13.09
CA TYR A 491 -24.89 19.37 13.47
C TYR A 491 -25.86 18.58 12.59
N ASN A 492 -25.47 17.33 12.31
CA ASN A 492 -26.21 16.36 11.51
C ASN A 492 -26.55 15.11 12.34
N LYS A 493 -27.55 14.34 11.91
CA LYS A 493 -27.83 12.99 12.41
C LYS A 493 -27.47 11.95 11.36
N ILE A 494 -26.98 10.80 11.81
CA ILE A 494 -26.59 9.69 10.93
C ILE A 494 -27.63 8.58 11.07
N ARG A 495 -28.31 8.24 9.97
CA ARG A 495 -29.42 7.27 9.93
C ARG A 495 -29.04 6.04 9.12
N SER A 496 -29.28 4.84 9.62
CA SER A 496 -29.05 3.60 8.85
C SER A 496 -30.01 3.53 7.67
N LYS A 497 -29.50 3.15 6.49
CA LYS A 497 -30.31 2.83 5.32
C LYS A 497 -31.10 1.53 5.52
N TYR A 498 -30.52 0.56 6.22
CA TYR A 498 -31.15 -0.73 6.52
C TYR A 498 -32.38 -0.61 7.44
N SER A 499 -32.24 0.03 8.60
CA SER A 499 -33.31 0.04 9.63
C SER A 499 -34.08 1.36 9.74
N GLY A 500 -33.50 2.46 9.26
CA GLY A 500 -34.02 3.82 9.43
C GLY A 500 -33.82 4.42 10.82
N TYR A 501 -33.13 3.73 11.73
CA TYR A 501 -32.77 4.28 13.05
C TYR A 501 -31.59 5.25 12.97
N TYR A 502 -31.40 6.05 14.03
CA TYR A 502 -30.28 6.99 14.17
C TYR A 502 -29.24 6.53 15.17
N ILE A 503 -27.96 6.78 14.88
CA ILE A 503 -26.87 6.45 15.81
C ILE A 503 -27.07 7.23 17.12
N SER A 504 -26.99 6.53 18.25
CA SER A 504 -27.15 7.10 19.59
C SER A 504 -26.11 6.55 20.58
N ASP A 505 -25.95 7.20 21.72
CA ASP A 505 -25.12 6.67 22.80
C ASP A 505 -25.97 5.81 23.75
N SER A 506 -25.43 4.65 24.14
CA SER A 506 -26.17 3.69 24.96
C SER A 506 -26.41 4.15 26.40
N HIS A 507 -25.58 5.03 26.99
CA HIS A 507 -25.69 5.47 28.41
C HIS A 507 -25.13 6.88 28.67
N PRO A 508 -25.75 7.71 29.56
CA PRO A 508 -25.12 8.92 30.06
C PRO A 508 -24.09 8.54 31.13
N ILE A 509 -22.79 8.58 30.82
CA ILE A 509 -21.74 8.37 31.83
C ILE A 509 -20.83 9.59 31.90
N THR A 510 -20.83 10.20 33.07
CA THR A 510 -19.79 11.13 33.54
C THR A 510 -18.47 10.34 33.70
N GLY A 511 -17.60 10.39 32.69
CA GLY A 511 -16.16 10.09 32.87
C GLY A 511 -15.61 8.73 32.40
N GLY A 512 -16.15 8.10 31.33
CA GLY A 512 -15.57 6.86 30.75
C GLY A 512 -15.85 6.65 29.26
N VAL A 513 -15.15 5.67 28.65
CA VAL A 513 -15.33 5.20 27.25
C VAL A 513 -16.72 4.60 27.08
N ALA A 514 -17.50 5.02 26.06
CA ALA A 514 -18.87 4.56 25.84
C ALA A 514 -19.01 3.82 24.49
N GLN A 515 -19.69 2.68 24.52
CA GLN A 515 -20.08 1.93 23.33
C GLN A 515 -21.33 2.55 22.69
N SER A 516 -21.30 2.65 21.36
CA SER A 516 -22.40 3.20 20.56
C SER A 516 -23.48 2.15 20.26
N SER A 517 -24.74 2.57 20.28
CA SER A 517 -25.90 1.70 20.03
C SER A 517 -27.03 2.46 19.32
N TRP A 518 -28.08 1.76 18.89
CA TRP A 518 -29.28 2.38 18.31
C TRP A 518 -30.29 2.87 19.35
N GLY A 519 -31.03 3.93 19.00
CA GLY A 519 -32.12 4.48 19.82
C GLY A 519 -33.11 5.33 19.02
N TYR A 520 -34.33 4.77 18.85
CA TYR A 520 -35.63 5.35 18.42
C TYR A 520 -35.78 5.96 17.01
N ARG A 521 -36.90 5.57 16.35
CA ARG A 521 -37.51 6.30 15.22
C ARG A 521 -38.04 7.63 15.75
N ASN A 522 -37.86 8.71 15.00
CA ASN A 522 -38.55 9.97 15.28
C ASN A 522 -39.78 10.07 14.34
N PRO A 523 -40.99 9.66 14.76
CA PRO A 523 -42.19 10.11 14.11
C PRO A 523 -42.49 11.51 14.65
N GLY A 524 -42.65 12.50 13.79
CA GLY A 524 -43.29 13.76 14.18
C GLY A 524 -44.77 13.61 14.55
N TRP A 525 -45.17 12.52 15.22
CA TRP A 525 -46.56 12.15 15.54
C TRP A 525 -46.63 11.45 16.91
N THR A 526 -47.09 12.23 17.89
CA THR A 526 -47.78 11.88 19.15
C THR A 526 -47.61 10.46 19.73
N HIS A 527 -46.99 10.38 20.90
CA HIS A 527 -47.47 9.46 21.93
C HIS A 527 -48.01 10.31 23.09
N ASP A 528 -49.33 10.48 23.11
CA ASP A 528 -50.04 10.89 24.30
C ASP A 528 -51.05 9.81 24.64
N SER A 529 -50.82 9.14 25.77
CA SER A 529 -51.80 9.07 26.84
C SER A 529 -51.13 8.48 28.07
N THR A 530 -50.59 9.37 28.91
CA THR A 530 -50.61 9.26 30.38
C THR A 530 -50.46 7.85 30.98
N ILE A 531 -49.23 7.42 31.29
CA ILE A 531 -48.98 6.54 32.45
C ILE A 531 -47.70 7.00 33.17
N GLU A 532 -47.90 7.43 34.41
CA GLU A 532 -46.93 7.88 35.39
C GLU A 532 -46.01 6.75 35.88
N SER A 533 -44.74 7.07 36.14
CA SER A 533 -44.15 7.08 37.49
C SER A 533 -42.65 6.76 37.46
N ASN A 534 -41.90 7.64 38.13
CA ASN A 534 -40.49 7.58 38.51
C ASN A 534 -39.47 8.15 37.51
N GLU A 535 -39.16 9.42 37.79
CA GLU A 535 -37.96 10.16 37.46
C GLU A 535 -36.68 9.30 37.45
N LYS A 536 -36.17 9.02 36.25
CA LYS A 536 -34.75 9.13 35.82
C LYS A 536 -34.67 8.48 34.44
N TYR A 537 -33.97 9.12 33.50
CA TYR A 537 -33.71 8.70 32.12
C TYR A 537 -34.78 9.03 31.06
N THR A 538 -34.98 10.33 30.80
CA THR A 538 -35.55 10.82 29.52
C THR A 538 -34.68 11.94 28.95
N ARG A 539 -33.50 11.57 28.48
CA ARG A 539 -32.79 12.28 27.41
C ARG A 539 -32.20 11.22 26.50
N ILE A 540 -32.96 10.82 25.49
CA ILE A 540 -32.40 10.10 24.35
C ILE A 540 -31.49 11.13 23.65
N ASN A 541 -30.20 11.06 23.92
CA ASN A 541 -29.20 11.91 23.27
C ASN A 541 -28.98 11.37 21.86
N TYR A 542 -29.77 11.85 20.89
CA TYR A 542 -29.36 11.74 19.50
C TYR A 542 -27.99 12.40 19.36
N MET A 543 -27.03 11.71 18.77
CA MET A 543 -25.75 12.32 18.51
C MET A 543 -25.88 13.24 17.32
N ALA A 544 -25.78 14.53 17.61
CA ALA A 544 -25.61 15.56 16.62
C ALA A 544 -24.11 15.69 16.37
N PHE A 545 -23.65 15.39 15.16
CA PHE A 545 -22.23 15.39 14.83
C PHE A 545 -21.82 16.70 14.17
N LYS A 546 -20.75 17.33 14.68
CA LYS A 546 -20.03 18.34 13.90
C LYS A 546 -19.04 17.60 12.99
N VAL A 547 -19.28 17.69 11.69
CA VAL A 547 -18.36 17.18 10.66
C VAL A 547 -17.32 18.26 10.40
N THR A 548 -16.06 18.01 10.77
CA THR A 548 -14.93 18.92 10.52
C THR A 548 -13.90 18.25 9.64
N GLN A 549 -13.49 18.94 8.59
CA GLN A 549 -12.37 18.57 7.71
C GLN A 549 -11.03 18.60 8.46
#